data_AF-A0A2I1EF19-F1
#
_entry.id   AF-A0A2I1EF19-F1
#
_cell.length_a   1.000
_cell.length_b   1.000
_cell.length_c   1.000
_cell.angle_alpha   90.00
_cell.angle_beta   90.00
_cell.angle_gamma   90.00
#
_symmetry.space_group_name_H-M   'P 1'
#
loop_
_entity.id
_entity.type
_entity.pdbx_description
1 polymer ?
#
loop_
_entity_poly.entity_id
_entity_poly.type
_entity_poly.pdbx_seq_one_letter_code
_entity_poly.pdbx_strand_id
1 'polypeptide(L)'
;GNYVLPVEVGLHTILSLGTVVYDRAAYHNDRYIYPVGYSTHRPYLSMIDPTRDTIYTSTIEDGGDNPRFVVQAADQPGNPITASSATGAWTPVIRQANSIRNRKHSNAASGPDYFGLSQPTVRKMIQELPNAHKCKNYRMQEFEVHPIGTR
;
A
#
# COMPACT_ATOMS: atom_id res chain seq x y z
N GLY A 1 -3.54 -15.61 -9.54
CA GLY A 1 -2.34 -16.04 -8.77
C GLY A 1 -1.05 -15.52 -9.38
N ASN A 2 -0.74 -15.86 -10.64
CA ASN A 2 0.48 -15.39 -11.31
C ASN A 2 0.17 -14.17 -12.18
N TYR A 3 0.52 -12.99 -11.68
CA TYR A 3 0.37 -11.71 -12.38
C TYR A 3 1.70 -11.28 -12.98
N VAL A 4 1.67 -10.66 -14.16
CA VAL A 4 2.85 -10.01 -14.75
C VAL A 4 3.01 -8.65 -14.07
N LEU A 5 4.15 -8.44 -13.43
CA LEU A 5 4.49 -7.21 -12.71
C LEU A 5 5.75 -6.58 -13.32
N PRO A 6 5.93 -5.25 -13.25
CA PRO A 6 5.04 -4.28 -12.62
C PRO A 6 3.74 -4.04 -13.41
N VAL A 7 2.66 -3.65 -12.72
CA VAL A 7 1.37 -3.30 -13.35
C VAL A 7 0.79 -2.03 -12.73
N GLU A 8 0.18 -1.18 -13.56
CA GLU A 8 -0.50 0.03 -13.09
C GLU A 8 -1.96 -0.27 -12.70
N VAL A 9 -2.35 0.19 -11.51
CA VAL A 9 -3.72 0.10 -10.98
C VAL A 9 -4.08 1.45 -10.36
N GLY A 10 -4.78 2.28 -11.13
CA GLY A 10 -5.13 3.63 -10.69
C GLY A 10 -3.90 4.52 -10.53
N LEU A 11 -3.64 5.01 -9.32
CA LEU A 11 -2.48 5.86 -8.99
C LEU A 11 -1.24 5.07 -8.54
N HIS A 12 -1.32 3.73 -8.57
CA HIS A 12 -0.31 2.85 -8.03
C HIS A 12 0.31 2.00 -9.12
N THR A 13 1.63 1.88 -9.11
CA THR A 13 2.31 0.82 -9.85
C THR A 13 2.65 -0.29 -8.87
N ILE A 14 2.04 -1.46 -9.04
CA ILE A 14 2.30 -2.63 -8.20
C ILE A 14 3.58 -3.29 -8.70
N LEU A 15 4.61 -3.33 -7.84
CA LEU A 15 5.91 -3.93 -8.18
C LEU A 15 5.98 -5.40 -7.77
N SER A 16 5.40 -5.71 -6.61
CA SER A 16 5.40 -7.03 -6.01
C SER A 16 4.13 -7.21 -5.19
N LEU A 17 3.49 -8.38 -5.32
CA LEU A 17 2.35 -8.76 -4.50
C LEU A 17 2.78 -9.39 -3.16
N GLY A 18 4.05 -9.76 -3.00
CA GLY A 18 4.58 -10.39 -1.79
C GLY A 18 4.06 -11.81 -1.54
N THR A 19 4.25 -12.27 -0.31
CA THR A 19 3.86 -13.61 0.17
C THR A 19 2.90 -13.49 1.36
N VAL A 20 1.80 -14.23 1.31
CA VAL A 20 0.79 -14.23 2.37
C VAL A 20 1.34 -14.90 3.63
N VAL A 21 1.22 -14.18 4.75
CA VAL A 21 1.46 -14.69 6.10
C VAL A 21 0.11 -14.95 6.77
N TYR A 22 -0.27 -16.22 6.86
CA TYR A 22 -1.60 -16.64 7.34
C TYR A 22 -1.59 -17.14 8.79
N ASP A 23 -0.42 -17.53 9.30
CA ASP A 23 -0.20 -18.11 10.62
C ASP A 23 -0.07 -17.05 11.73
N ARG A 24 0.18 -15.78 11.36
CA ARG A 24 0.25 -14.64 12.28
C ARG A 24 -0.95 -13.71 12.08
N ALA A 25 -1.75 -13.53 13.13
CA ALA A 25 -3.03 -12.84 13.07
C ALA A 25 -2.94 -11.34 12.70
N ALA A 26 -1.81 -10.69 12.96
CA ALA A 26 -1.62 -9.27 12.63
C ALA A 26 -1.41 -8.98 11.13
N TYR A 27 -1.13 -10.01 10.32
CA TYR A 27 -0.88 -9.87 8.88
C TYR A 27 -2.15 -9.88 8.03
N HIS A 28 -3.33 -9.93 8.66
CA HIS A 28 -4.60 -9.79 7.98
C HIS A 28 -5.70 -9.36 8.96
N ASN A 29 -6.68 -8.62 8.46
CA ASN A 29 -7.93 -8.33 9.16
C ASN A 29 -9.11 -8.69 8.26
N ASP A 30 -10.32 -8.31 8.67
CA ASP A 30 -11.56 -8.58 7.94
C ASP A 30 -11.57 -8.00 6.52
N ARG A 31 -10.78 -6.98 6.23
CA ARG A 31 -10.80 -6.26 4.96
C ARG A 31 -9.54 -6.45 4.09
N TYR A 32 -8.39 -6.65 4.70
CA TYR A 32 -7.09 -6.64 4.03
C TYR A 32 -6.20 -7.80 4.48
N ILE A 33 -5.41 -8.31 3.54
CA ILE A 33 -4.24 -9.14 3.81
C ILE A 33 -3.01 -8.25 3.58
N TYR A 34 -1.97 -8.41 4.40
CA TYR A 34 -0.72 -7.65 4.35
C TYR A 34 0.44 -8.59 3.99
N PRO A 35 0.69 -8.88 2.70
CA PRO A 35 1.73 -9.82 2.30
C PRO A 35 3.13 -9.26 2.58
N VAL A 36 4.03 -10.10 3.08
CA VAL A 36 5.45 -9.73 3.23
C VAL A 36 6.10 -9.63 1.84
N GLY A 37 6.82 -8.54 1.60
CA GLY A 37 7.42 -8.22 0.30
C GLY A 37 6.45 -7.57 -0.69
N TYR A 38 5.22 -7.24 -0.28
CA TYR A 38 4.33 -6.40 -1.07
C TYR A 38 4.97 -5.03 -1.29
N SER A 39 4.97 -4.52 -2.53
CA SER A 39 5.58 -3.23 -2.84
C SER A 39 4.88 -2.49 -3.98
N THR A 40 4.75 -1.17 -3.83
CA THR A 40 4.11 -0.27 -4.80
C THR A 40 4.87 1.03 -4.99
N HIS A 41 4.79 1.61 -6.19
CA HIS A 41 5.08 3.02 -6.42
C HIS A 41 3.81 3.86 -6.41
N ARG A 42 3.91 5.08 -5.91
CA ARG A 42 2.89 6.12 -6.03
C ARG A 42 3.53 7.49 -6.16
N PRO A 43 3.23 8.26 -7.23
CA PRO A 43 3.59 9.67 -7.29
C PRO A 43 2.85 10.46 -6.20
N TYR A 44 3.57 11.32 -5.48
CA TYR A 44 2.98 12.24 -4.52
C TYR A 44 3.90 13.43 -4.26
N LEU A 45 3.38 14.44 -3.57
CA LEU A 45 4.12 15.64 -3.17
C LEU A 45 5.44 15.29 -2.44
N SER A 46 6.54 15.93 -2.82
CA SER A 46 7.81 15.79 -2.09
C SER A 46 7.70 16.34 -0.65
N MET A 47 8.42 15.69 0.27
CA MET A 47 8.59 16.11 1.67
C MET A 47 9.69 17.15 1.87
N ILE A 48 10.54 17.36 0.86
CA ILE A 48 11.73 18.23 0.96
C ILE A 48 11.73 19.35 -0.08
N ASP A 49 10.95 19.22 -1.17
CA ASP A 49 10.80 20.24 -2.19
C ASP A 49 9.32 20.63 -2.34
N PRO A 50 8.92 21.87 -2.00
CA PRO A 50 7.52 22.31 -2.09
C PRO A 50 7.02 22.45 -3.53
N THR A 51 7.91 22.46 -4.52
CA THR A 51 7.62 22.72 -5.94
C THR A 51 7.55 21.44 -6.78
N ARG A 52 7.92 20.29 -6.22
CA ARG A 52 8.01 19.03 -6.94
C ARG A 52 7.20 17.92 -6.30
N ASP A 53 6.91 16.94 -7.15
CA ASP A 53 6.44 15.63 -6.75
C ASP A 53 7.62 14.66 -6.83
N THR A 54 7.48 13.54 -6.13
CA THR A 54 8.44 12.45 -6.09
C THR A 54 7.69 11.12 -6.11
N ILE A 55 8.42 10.07 -6.40
CA ILE A 55 7.90 8.72 -6.32
C ILE A 55 8.11 8.21 -4.89
N TYR A 56 7.06 7.67 -4.29
CA TYR A 56 7.16 6.94 -3.04
C TYR A 56 7.05 5.45 -3.30
N THR A 57 8.03 4.70 -2.82
CA THR A 57 7.97 3.25 -2.72
C THR A 57 7.40 2.87 -1.35
N SER A 58 6.23 2.21 -1.35
CA SER A 58 5.63 1.65 -0.14
C SER A 58 5.86 0.14 -0.12
N THR A 59 6.34 -0.39 0.99
CA THR A 59 6.66 -1.83 1.15
C THR A 59 6.09 -2.36 2.46
N ILE A 60 5.64 -3.61 2.46
CA ILE A 60 5.29 -4.35 3.68
C ILE A 60 6.40 -5.37 3.95
N GLU A 61 7.10 -5.22 5.06
CA GLU A 61 8.19 -6.07 5.48
C GLU A 61 7.75 -7.00 6.63
N ASP A 62 8.49 -8.09 6.83
CA ASP A 62 8.30 -8.96 7.99
C ASP A 62 8.83 -8.26 9.25
N GLY A 63 7.92 -7.89 10.16
CA GLY A 63 8.25 -7.26 11.43
C GLY A 63 8.23 -8.22 12.63
N GLY A 64 8.23 -9.53 12.39
CA GLY A 64 8.00 -10.55 13.42
C GLY A 64 6.49 -10.74 13.65
N ASP A 65 6.00 -10.50 14.86
CA ASP A 65 4.58 -10.71 15.19
C ASP A 65 3.62 -9.80 14.42
N ASN A 66 4.11 -8.65 13.94
CA ASN A 66 3.31 -7.64 13.24
C ASN A 66 3.97 -7.24 11.91
N PRO A 67 3.19 -6.92 10.86
CA PRO A 67 3.74 -6.35 9.63
C PRO A 67 4.40 -4.99 9.88
N ARG A 68 5.46 -4.72 9.12
CA ARG A 68 6.16 -3.43 9.14
C ARG A 68 5.89 -2.69 7.84
N PHE A 69 5.29 -1.51 7.95
CA PHE A 69 4.96 -0.67 6.79
C PHE A 69 6.06 0.36 6.59
N VAL A 70 6.69 0.35 5.42
CA VAL A 70 7.82 1.20 5.07
C VAL A 70 7.46 2.08 3.88
N VAL A 71 7.81 3.37 3.94
CA VAL A 71 7.62 4.33 2.85
C VAL A 71 8.93 5.07 2.61
N GLN A 72 9.47 4.95 1.40
CA GLN A 72 10.72 5.57 0.97
C GLN A 72 10.44 6.54 -0.18
N ALA A 73 10.84 7.80 -0.03
CA ALA A 73 10.77 8.80 -1.09
C ALA A 73 12.01 8.69 -1.99
N ALA A 74 11.84 8.73 -3.31
CA ALA A 74 12.94 8.59 -4.26
C ALA A 74 13.95 9.76 -4.21
N ASP A 75 13.48 10.95 -3.85
CA ASP A 75 14.26 12.18 -3.68
C ASP A 75 14.88 12.33 -2.29
N GLN A 76 14.61 11.39 -1.36
CA GLN A 76 15.20 11.37 -0.02
C GLN A 76 15.70 9.96 0.35
N PRO A 77 16.61 9.35 -0.43
CA PRO A 77 17.06 7.97 -0.22
C PRO A 77 17.73 7.77 1.15
N GLY A 78 17.52 6.60 1.76
CA GLY A 78 18.13 6.24 3.03
C GLY A 78 17.44 6.81 4.27
N ASN A 79 16.32 7.53 4.09
CA ASN A 79 15.49 8.04 5.18
C ASN A 79 14.04 7.51 5.09
N PRO A 80 13.82 6.18 5.19
CA PRO A 80 12.48 5.62 5.09
C PRO A 80 11.67 5.92 6.35
N ILE A 81 10.37 6.15 6.15
CA ILE A 81 9.40 6.23 7.25
C ILE A 81 8.85 4.84 7.50
N THR A 82 8.96 4.37 8.75
CA THR A 82 8.53 3.03 9.16
C THR A 82 7.46 3.11 10.25
N ALA A 83 6.41 2.29 10.15
CA ALA A 83 5.35 2.20 11.16
C ALA A 83 4.72 0.80 11.23
N SER A 84 3.90 0.57 12.26
CA SER A 84 3.10 -0.65 12.43
C SER A 84 1.79 -0.67 11.64
N SER A 85 1.48 0.41 10.89
CA SER A 85 0.30 0.48 10.03
C SER A 85 0.56 1.35 8.80
N ALA A 86 -0.15 1.08 7.71
CA ALA A 86 -0.09 1.88 6.49
C ALA A 86 -0.40 3.37 6.75
N THR A 87 -1.38 3.66 7.61
CA THR A 87 -1.74 5.03 7.99
C THR A 87 -0.61 5.69 8.79
N GLY A 88 0.00 4.95 9.72
CA GLY A 88 1.14 5.42 10.49
C GLY A 88 2.35 5.78 9.63
N ALA A 89 2.59 5.04 8.53
CA ALA A 89 3.70 5.31 7.63
C ALA A 89 3.43 6.52 6.70
N TRP A 90 2.20 6.71 6.22
CA TRP A 90 1.87 7.83 5.31
C TRP A 90 1.52 9.14 6.02
N THR A 91 1.06 9.09 7.26
CA THR A 91 0.68 10.31 8.00
C THR A 91 1.85 11.31 8.14
N PRO A 92 3.08 10.89 8.50
CA PRO A 92 4.25 11.78 8.51
C PRO A 92 4.55 12.37 7.13
N VAL A 93 4.41 11.59 6.06
CA VAL A 93 4.59 12.06 4.67
C VAL A 93 3.64 13.21 4.34
N ILE A 94 2.34 13.00 4.58
CA ILE A 94 1.32 14.03 4.29
C ILE A 94 1.54 15.28 5.14
N ARG A 95 1.83 15.11 6.43
CA ARG A 95 2.08 16.23 7.34
C ARG A 95 3.27 17.06 6.88
N GLN A 96 4.38 16.41 6.54
CA GLN A 96 5.60 17.09 6.10
C GLN A 96 5.38 17.79 4.74
N ALA A 97 4.78 17.11 3.76
CA ALA A 97 4.49 17.68 2.45
C ALA A 97 3.52 18.88 2.53
N ASN A 98 2.54 18.85 3.44
CA ASN A 98 1.64 19.97 3.71
C ASN A 98 2.35 21.12 4.43
N SER A 99 3.22 20.80 5.39
CA SER A 99 3.96 21.79 6.19
C SER A 99 4.86 22.65 5.32
N ILE A 100 5.67 22.06 4.43
CA ILE A 100 6.56 22.84 3.55
C ILE A 100 5.80 23.70 2.52
N ARG A 101 4.51 23.44 2.31
CA ARG A 101 3.63 24.19 1.40
C ARG A 101 2.67 25.14 2.14
N ASN A 102 2.79 25.28 3.48
CA ASN A 102 1.88 26.06 4.31
C ASN A 102 0.38 25.75 4.09
N ARG A 103 0.05 24.49 3.78
CA ARG A 103 -1.33 24.06 3.53
C ARG A 103 -2.03 23.66 4.83
N LYS A 104 -3.21 24.24 5.11
CA LYS A 104 -4.12 23.83 6.19
C LYS A 104 -5.08 22.70 5.78
N HIS A 105 -4.60 21.72 5.03
CA HIS A 105 -5.42 20.59 4.61
C HIS A 105 -5.57 19.54 5.73
N SER A 106 -6.60 18.70 5.63
CA SER A 106 -6.74 17.55 6.52
C SER A 106 -5.50 16.67 6.44
N ASN A 107 -4.89 16.39 7.59
CA ASN A 107 -3.75 15.49 7.72
C ASN A 107 -4.19 14.02 7.84
N ALA A 108 -5.45 13.70 7.50
CA ALA A 108 -5.97 12.34 7.53
C ALA A 108 -5.48 11.56 6.30
N ALA A 109 -4.62 10.57 6.52
CA ALA A 109 -4.28 9.58 5.51
C ALA A 109 -5.26 8.41 5.60
N SER A 110 -5.88 8.01 4.48
CA SER A 110 -6.36 6.64 4.35
C SER A 110 -5.18 5.75 3.96
N GLY A 111 -4.38 5.32 4.93
CA GLY A 111 -3.14 4.57 4.70
C GLY A 111 -3.26 3.42 3.70
N PRO A 112 -4.29 2.55 3.80
CA PRO A 112 -4.52 1.49 2.81
C PRO A 112 -4.72 2.01 1.38
N ASP A 113 -5.33 3.18 1.19
CA ASP A 113 -5.46 3.80 -0.15
C ASP A 113 -4.10 4.24 -0.66
N TYR A 114 -3.26 4.84 0.19
CA TYR A 114 -1.93 5.30 -0.20
C TYR A 114 -0.99 4.14 -0.53
N PHE A 115 -1.12 3.00 0.16
CA PHE A 115 -0.44 1.74 -0.18
C PHE A 115 -1.06 1.00 -1.39
N GLY A 116 -2.23 1.41 -1.89
CA GLY A 116 -2.93 0.74 -2.98
C GLY A 116 -3.77 -0.48 -2.57
N LEU A 117 -3.71 -0.88 -1.29
CA LEU A 117 -4.43 -2.02 -0.73
C LEU A 117 -5.96 -1.87 -0.78
N SER A 118 -6.49 -0.66 -0.89
CA SER A 118 -7.93 -0.45 -1.05
C SER A 118 -8.43 -0.63 -2.48
N GLN A 119 -7.54 -0.64 -3.49
CA GLN A 119 -7.97 -0.85 -4.87
C GLN A 119 -8.60 -2.24 -5.01
N PRO A 120 -9.85 -2.36 -5.52
CA PRO A 120 -10.50 -3.66 -5.69
C PRO A 120 -9.63 -4.64 -6.49
N THR A 121 -9.00 -4.19 -7.57
CA THR A 121 -8.08 -5.00 -8.38
C THR A 121 -6.90 -5.51 -7.54
N VAL A 122 -6.28 -4.67 -6.71
CA VAL A 122 -5.17 -5.10 -5.83
C VAL A 122 -5.63 -6.11 -4.80
N ARG A 123 -6.79 -5.89 -4.17
CA ARG A 123 -7.37 -6.86 -3.22
C ARG A 123 -7.63 -8.20 -3.88
N LYS A 124 -8.18 -8.21 -5.09
CA LYS A 124 -8.37 -9.43 -5.90
C LYS A 124 -7.05 -10.12 -6.18
N MET A 125 -6.03 -9.38 -6.62
CA MET A 125 -4.70 -9.92 -6.88
C MET A 125 -4.09 -10.59 -5.65
N ILE A 126 -4.21 -9.95 -4.47
CA ILE A 126 -3.74 -10.48 -3.19
C ILE A 126 -4.57 -11.69 -2.74
N GLN A 127 -5.89 -11.65 -2.87
CA GLN A 127 -6.79 -12.76 -2.52
C GLN A 127 -6.52 -14.02 -3.35
N GLU A 128 -5.99 -13.87 -4.56
CA GLU A 128 -5.59 -14.99 -5.42
C GLU A 128 -4.18 -15.54 -5.16
N LEU A 129 -3.44 -14.98 -4.19
CA LEU A 129 -2.15 -15.51 -3.78
C LEU A 129 -2.30 -16.85 -3.04
N PRO A 130 -1.29 -17.72 -3.09
CA PRO A 130 -1.25 -18.91 -2.25
C PRO A 130 -1.46 -18.57 -0.77
N ASN A 131 -2.22 -19.42 -0.08
CA ASN A 131 -2.57 -19.29 1.34
C ASN A 131 -3.48 -18.12 1.74
N ALA A 132 -3.95 -17.27 0.81
CA ALA A 132 -4.92 -16.21 1.15
C ALA A 132 -6.19 -16.76 1.83
N HIS A 133 -6.69 -17.91 1.36
CA HIS A 133 -7.84 -18.61 1.96
C HIS A 133 -7.60 -19.12 3.39
N LYS A 134 -6.35 -19.17 3.86
CA LYS A 134 -5.99 -19.60 5.23
C LYS A 134 -6.02 -18.44 6.24
N CYS A 135 -6.11 -17.20 5.78
CA CYS A 135 -6.18 -16.01 6.63
C CYS A 135 -7.53 -15.97 7.38
N LYS A 136 -7.54 -16.49 8.62
CA LYS A 136 -8.76 -16.74 9.40
C LYS A 136 -9.62 -15.49 9.66
N ASN A 137 -8.98 -14.33 9.79
CA ASN A 137 -9.71 -13.09 10.02
C ASN A 137 -10.17 -12.42 8.71
N TYR A 138 -9.66 -12.84 7.55
CA TYR A 138 -9.96 -12.20 6.27
C TYR A 138 -11.31 -12.67 5.71
N ARG A 139 -12.16 -11.70 5.35
CA ARG A 139 -13.40 -11.98 4.64
C ARG A 139 -13.12 -11.98 3.15
N MET A 140 -13.29 -13.15 2.53
CA MET A 140 -13.21 -13.30 1.07
C MET A 140 -14.20 -12.34 0.41
N GLN A 141 -13.71 -11.57 -0.55
CA GLN A 141 -14.48 -10.59 -1.29
C GLN A 141 -14.86 -11.16 -2.66
N GLU A 142 -16.08 -10.83 -3.08
CA GLU A 142 -16.53 -11.04 -4.45
C GLU A 142 -16.12 -9.82 -5.29
N PHE A 143 -15.50 -10.09 -6.44
CA PHE A 143 -15.05 -9.04 -7.36
C PHE A 143 -15.79 -9.24 -8.68
N GLU A 144 -16.71 -8.33 -8.98
CA GLU A 144 -17.37 -8.32 -10.29
C GLU A 144 -16.41 -7.74 -11.34
N VAL A 145 -16.24 -8.46 -12.44
CA VAL A 145 -15.55 -7.96 -13.62
C VAL A 145 -16.62 -7.29 -14.48
N HIS A 146 -16.67 -5.96 -14.47
CA HIS A 146 -17.46 -5.26 -15.48
C HIS A 146 -16.75 -5.41 -16.84
N PRO A 147 -17.41 -5.96 -17.87
CA PRO A 147 -16.83 -6.08 -19.20
C PRO A 147 -16.40 -4.70 -19.70
N ILE A 148 -15.20 -4.62 -20.29
CA ILE A 148 -14.76 -3.43 -21.00
C ILE A 148 -15.59 -3.34 -22.28
N GLY A 149 -16.59 -2.45 -22.30
CA GLY A 149 -17.30 -2.06 -23.52
C GLY A 149 -18.81 -2.31 -23.50
N THR A 150 -19.53 -1.37 -22.89
CA THR A 150 -20.83 -0.92 -23.41
C THR A 150 -20.95 0.57 -23.14
N ARG A 151 -20.47 1.35 -24.10
CA ARG A 151 -20.99 2.68 -24.41
C ARG A 151 -21.29 2.70 -25.89
#